data_AF-Q2NJ44-F1
#
_entry.id   AF-Q2NJ44-F1
#
_cell.length_a   1.000
_cell.length_b   1.000
_cell.length_c   1.000
_cell.angle_alpha   90.00
_cell.angle_beta   90.00
_cell.angle_gamma   90.00
#
_symmetry.space_group_name_H-M   'P 1'
#
loop_
_entity.id
_entity.type
_entity.pdbx_description
1 polymer ?
#
loop_
_entity_poly.entity_id
_entity_poly.type
_entity_poly.pdbx_seq_one_letter_code
_entity_poly.pdbx_strand_id
1 'polypeptide(L)'
;MKNIYQKQPCLKQRFIYCLSALLLLILFVISFNCTLKAITTEPIDINTIEKHIGSFENTPNEKKIIEKFAKNYKNKSGISIGEDLEVISIINNKAIIKAQENSKKIKGQVEVIFNVKEDLNDLIKNKALGEIELSKMHSEALVSNEDLLNAIKDKNDGLIITKEDIDFPKKDRVKGVITIQALEKSPKYKGKAKLSYQIKKINKEEFIEEIKKSYNIPIDSSITKSQLDETIENVIAEEIGSPDSTKELVVKRVKEAVTLLLSDSNTLSEKITTSMSNEEELPNNSQTILTPKITNEKTDNNENKNYGFYIVIASIIFISITFLSLLFVIFKKRNIQS
;
A
#
# COMPACT_ATOMS: atom_id res chain seq x y z
N MET A 1 -26.72 -45.29 -89.44
CA MET A 1 -26.60 -45.53 -87.99
C MET A 1 -25.41 -44.77 -87.42
N LYS A 2 -25.64 -43.69 -86.65
CA LYS A 2 -24.87 -43.39 -85.43
C LYS A 2 -25.58 -42.28 -84.64
N ASN A 3 -25.81 -42.63 -83.38
CA ASN A 3 -26.60 -41.93 -82.38
C ASN A 3 -25.74 -40.83 -81.77
N ILE A 4 -26.16 -39.56 -81.80
CA ILE A 4 -25.48 -38.47 -81.07
C ILE A 4 -26.52 -37.64 -80.30
N TYR A 5 -27.24 -38.31 -79.41
CA TYR A 5 -27.82 -37.67 -78.22
C TYR A 5 -26.84 -37.86 -77.06
N GLN A 6 -25.81 -37.02 -76.99
CA GLN A 6 -24.97 -36.95 -75.79
C GLN A 6 -25.52 -35.86 -74.86
N LYS A 7 -26.33 -36.32 -73.90
CA LYS A 7 -26.84 -35.59 -72.73
C LYS A 7 -25.76 -34.67 -72.15
N GLN A 8 -26.03 -33.36 -72.07
CA GLN A 8 -25.29 -32.45 -71.19
C GLN A 8 -25.82 -32.58 -69.74
N PRO A 9 -25.07 -33.15 -68.78
CA PRO A 9 -25.51 -33.25 -67.38
C PRO A 9 -25.16 -31.99 -66.56
N CYS A 10 -24.43 -31.04 -67.14
CA CYS A 10 -23.64 -30.09 -66.38
C CYS A 10 -24.41 -28.90 -65.77
N LEU A 11 -25.62 -28.58 -66.26
CA LEU A 11 -26.34 -27.39 -65.79
C LEU A 11 -27.16 -27.64 -64.51
N LYS A 12 -27.86 -28.77 -64.44
CA LYS A 12 -28.68 -29.13 -63.26
C LYS A 12 -27.81 -29.32 -62.01
N GLN A 13 -26.64 -29.94 -62.16
CA GLN A 13 -25.74 -30.19 -61.06
C GLN A 13 -25.15 -28.89 -60.50
N ARG A 14 -24.79 -27.92 -61.36
CA ARG A 14 -24.31 -26.60 -60.94
C ARG A 14 -25.39 -25.77 -60.24
N PHE A 15 -26.64 -25.89 -60.70
CA PHE A 15 -27.76 -25.22 -60.03
C PHE A 15 -28.01 -25.77 -58.63
N ILE A 16 -27.93 -27.09 -58.45
CA ILE A 16 -28.07 -27.74 -57.14
C ILE A 16 -26.95 -27.30 -56.18
N TYR A 17 -25.70 -27.20 -56.64
CA TYR A 17 -24.59 -26.69 -55.81
C TYR A 17 -24.76 -25.22 -55.42
N CYS A 18 -25.30 -24.40 -56.32
CA CYS A 18 -25.57 -22.99 -56.02
C CYS A 18 -26.70 -22.85 -54.98
N LEU A 19 -27.75 -23.67 -55.12
CA LEU A 19 -28.87 -23.68 -54.18
C LEU A 19 -28.46 -24.22 -52.81
N SER A 20 -27.60 -25.25 -52.76
CA SER A 20 -27.09 -25.78 -51.49
C SER A 20 -26.14 -24.81 -50.78
N ALA A 21 -25.30 -24.10 -51.53
CA ALA A 21 -24.45 -23.03 -50.98
C ALA A 21 -25.27 -21.86 -50.43
N LEU A 22 -26.33 -21.46 -51.13
CA LEU A 22 -27.25 -20.42 -50.67
C LEU A 22 -27.96 -20.84 -49.37
N LEU A 23 -28.43 -22.09 -49.30
CA LEU A 23 -29.08 -22.65 -48.12
C LEU A 23 -28.13 -22.66 -46.91
N LEU A 24 -26.88 -23.10 -47.11
CA LEU A 24 -25.84 -23.08 -46.08
C LEU A 24 -25.54 -21.66 -45.57
N LEU A 25 -25.52 -20.68 -46.47
CA LEU A 25 -25.28 -19.29 -46.11
C LEU A 25 -26.45 -18.71 -45.30
N ILE A 26 -27.69 -19.03 -45.68
CA ILE A 26 -28.89 -18.67 -44.91
C ILE A 26 -28.84 -19.31 -43.52
N LEU A 27 -28.53 -20.61 -43.43
CA LEU A 27 -28.41 -21.32 -42.15
C LEU A 27 -27.28 -20.76 -41.27
N PHE A 28 -26.15 -20.37 -41.87
CA PHE A 28 -25.06 -19.71 -41.15
C PHE A 28 -25.49 -18.35 -40.60
N VAL A 29 -26.17 -17.52 -41.40
CA VAL A 29 -26.70 -16.22 -40.95
C VAL A 29 -27.73 -16.40 -39.84
N ILE A 30 -28.60 -17.41 -39.92
CA ILE A 30 -29.56 -17.73 -38.86
C ILE A 30 -28.82 -18.19 -37.61
N SER A 31 -27.89 -19.15 -37.72
CA SER A 31 -27.12 -19.68 -36.60
C SER A 31 -26.30 -18.58 -35.91
N PHE A 32 -25.67 -17.70 -36.67
CA PHE A 32 -24.86 -16.58 -36.17
C PHE A 32 -25.73 -15.52 -35.48
N ASN A 33 -26.90 -15.20 -36.05
CA ASN A 33 -27.85 -14.32 -35.38
C ASN A 33 -28.42 -14.95 -34.11
N CYS A 34 -28.67 -16.27 -34.08
CA CYS A 34 -29.15 -16.98 -32.90
C CYS A 34 -28.09 -17.02 -31.78
N THR A 35 -26.80 -17.23 -32.10
CA THR A 35 -25.73 -17.16 -31.09
C THR A 35 -25.48 -15.74 -30.60
N LEU A 36 -25.66 -14.71 -31.44
CA LEU A 36 -25.59 -13.31 -31.00
C LEU A 36 -26.81 -12.87 -30.15
N LYS A 37 -28.00 -13.45 -30.38
CA LYS A 37 -29.24 -13.07 -29.68
C LYS A 37 -29.37 -13.62 -28.26
N ALA A 38 -28.47 -14.50 -27.80
CA ALA A 38 -28.70 -15.27 -26.57
C ALA A 38 -27.54 -15.23 -25.57
N ILE A 39 -27.02 -14.03 -25.28
CA ILE A 39 -26.39 -13.79 -23.98
C ILE A 39 -27.18 -12.70 -23.27
N THR A 40 -28.44 -13.01 -22.94
CA THR A 40 -29.15 -12.30 -21.88
C THR A 40 -28.50 -12.71 -20.57
N THR A 41 -27.43 -12.01 -20.20
CA THR A 41 -26.89 -12.08 -18.85
C THR A 41 -27.96 -11.54 -17.92
N GLU A 42 -28.40 -12.36 -16.97
CA GLU A 42 -29.33 -11.88 -15.95
C GLU A 42 -28.72 -10.65 -15.26
N PRO A 43 -29.53 -9.60 -15.00
CA PRO A 43 -29.03 -8.41 -14.31
C PRO A 43 -28.49 -8.80 -12.94
N ILE A 44 -27.30 -8.28 -12.63
CA ILE A 44 -26.54 -8.64 -11.44
C ILE A 44 -27.17 -7.96 -10.22
N ASP A 45 -27.39 -8.72 -9.15
CA ASP A 45 -27.93 -8.18 -7.90
C ASP A 45 -26.83 -7.48 -7.09
N ILE A 46 -26.98 -6.16 -6.91
CA ILE A 46 -26.00 -5.33 -6.20
C ILE A 46 -25.94 -5.62 -4.70
N ASN A 47 -26.93 -6.31 -4.12
CA ASN A 47 -26.91 -6.68 -2.71
C ASN A 47 -25.80 -7.69 -2.35
N THR A 48 -25.27 -8.41 -3.34
CA THR A 48 -24.15 -9.35 -3.17
C THR A 48 -22.77 -8.67 -3.22
N ILE A 49 -22.71 -7.37 -3.51
CA ILE A 49 -21.47 -6.61 -3.64
C ILE A 49 -20.93 -6.24 -2.25
N GLU A 50 -19.61 -6.04 -2.17
CA GLU A 50 -18.94 -5.57 -0.97
C GLU A 50 -19.59 -4.29 -0.42
N LYS A 51 -20.00 -4.35 0.85
CA LYS A 51 -20.74 -3.27 1.50
C LYS A 51 -19.82 -2.16 1.98
N HIS A 52 -18.56 -2.45 2.30
CA HIS A 52 -17.62 -1.42 2.74
C HIS A 52 -16.90 -0.79 1.56
N ILE A 53 -17.21 0.48 1.25
CA ILE A 53 -16.68 1.15 0.05
C ILE A 53 -15.39 1.93 0.30
N GLY A 54 -14.87 1.92 1.54
CA GLY A 54 -13.62 2.55 1.94
C GLY A 54 -13.81 3.93 2.58
N SER A 55 -12.73 4.72 2.63
CA SER A 55 -12.71 6.01 3.31
C SER A 55 -12.80 7.21 2.35
N PHE A 56 -13.46 8.29 2.77
CA PHE A 56 -13.52 9.56 2.06
C PHE A 56 -12.75 10.64 2.80
N GLU A 57 -12.13 11.56 2.06
CA GLU A 57 -11.45 12.71 2.65
C GLU A 57 -12.43 13.63 3.37
N ASN A 58 -13.63 13.85 2.84
CA ASN A 58 -14.66 14.69 3.45
C ASN A 58 -16.01 13.97 3.33
N THR A 59 -17.03 14.45 4.06
CA THR A 59 -18.40 13.96 3.93
C THR A 59 -18.78 13.88 2.45
N PRO A 60 -19.03 12.67 1.92
CA PRO A 60 -19.27 12.49 0.50
C PRO A 60 -20.69 12.90 0.14
N ASN A 61 -20.86 13.39 -1.08
CA ASN A 61 -22.18 13.51 -1.70
C ASN A 61 -22.50 12.24 -2.51
N GLU A 62 -23.74 12.15 -2.99
CA GLU A 62 -24.24 11.00 -3.76
C GLU A 62 -23.32 10.61 -4.93
N LYS A 63 -22.88 11.61 -5.71
CA LYS A 63 -21.96 11.39 -6.84
C LYS A 63 -20.66 10.71 -6.42
N LYS A 64 -20.01 11.19 -5.36
CA LYS A 64 -18.76 10.58 -4.84
C LYS A 64 -18.98 9.16 -4.34
N ILE A 65 -20.13 8.87 -3.74
CA ILE A 65 -20.49 7.53 -3.28
C ILE A 65 -20.63 6.58 -4.49
N ILE A 66 -21.39 6.99 -5.51
CA ILE A 66 -21.57 6.21 -6.75
C ILE A 66 -20.24 5.97 -7.44
N GLU A 67 -19.42 7.01 -7.63
CA GLU A 67 -18.11 6.90 -8.26
C GLU A 67 -17.23 5.87 -7.56
N LYS A 68 -17.21 5.89 -6.22
CA LYS A 68 -16.39 4.97 -5.43
C LYS A 68 -16.93 3.55 -5.44
N PHE A 69 -18.24 3.37 -5.25
CA PHE A 69 -18.89 2.06 -5.32
C PHE A 69 -18.72 1.42 -6.71
N ALA A 70 -18.99 2.17 -7.78
CA ALA A 70 -18.84 1.70 -9.15
C ALA A 70 -17.37 1.39 -9.50
N LYS A 71 -16.41 2.18 -9.00
CA LYS A 71 -14.98 1.90 -9.17
C LYS A 71 -14.58 0.59 -8.49
N ASN A 72 -14.98 0.38 -7.24
CA ASN A 72 -14.69 -0.86 -6.50
C ASN A 72 -15.28 -2.07 -7.23
N TYR A 73 -16.52 -1.94 -7.69
CA TYR A 73 -17.18 -2.99 -8.46
C TYR A 73 -16.45 -3.27 -9.78
N LYS A 74 -16.14 -2.24 -10.58
CA LYS A 74 -15.41 -2.38 -11.84
C LYS A 74 -14.05 -3.04 -11.66
N ASN A 75 -13.33 -2.72 -10.60
CA ASN A 75 -12.04 -3.34 -10.30
C ASN A 75 -12.16 -4.86 -10.05
N LYS A 76 -13.31 -5.31 -9.52
CA LYS A 76 -13.57 -6.73 -9.20
C LYS A 76 -14.21 -7.50 -10.36
N SER A 77 -15.15 -6.88 -11.07
CA SER A 77 -15.97 -7.53 -12.10
C SER A 77 -15.60 -7.17 -13.54
N GLY A 78 -14.85 -6.08 -13.74
CA GLY A 78 -14.60 -5.49 -15.06
C GLY A 78 -15.77 -4.67 -15.63
N ILE A 79 -16.93 -4.63 -14.96
CA ILE A 79 -18.17 -4.04 -15.47
C ILE A 79 -18.36 -2.62 -14.91
N SER A 80 -18.68 -1.67 -15.79
CA SER A 80 -19.04 -0.30 -15.39
C SER A 80 -20.54 -0.17 -15.14
N ILE A 81 -20.90 0.24 -13.92
CA ILE A 81 -22.29 0.36 -13.45
C ILE A 81 -22.65 1.76 -12.95
N GLY A 82 -21.73 2.74 -13.03
CA GLY A 82 -21.92 4.06 -12.38
C GLY A 82 -23.18 4.82 -12.82
N GLU A 83 -23.49 4.78 -14.13
CA GLU A 83 -24.68 5.44 -14.70
C GLU A 83 -25.99 4.73 -14.36
N ASP A 84 -25.92 3.47 -13.95
CA ASP A 84 -27.06 2.59 -13.66
C ASP A 84 -27.50 2.68 -12.18
N LEU A 85 -26.87 3.55 -11.39
CA LEU A 85 -27.05 3.63 -9.94
C LEU A 85 -27.72 4.93 -9.51
N GLU A 86 -28.43 4.86 -8.40
CA GLU A 86 -28.99 6.00 -7.67
C GLU A 86 -28.70 5.85 -6.17
N VAL A 87 -28.51 6.97 -5.46
CA VAL A 87 -28.39 6.99 -4.00
C VAL A 87 -29.73 7.42 -3.43
N ILE A 88 -30.31 6.59 -2.57
CA ILE A 88 -31.63 6.82 -1.98
C ILE A 88 -31.52 7.65 -0.70
N SER A 89 -30.49 7.37 0.10
CA SER A 89 -30.24 8.11 1.33
C SER A 89 -28.78 8.01 1.74
N ILE A 90 -28.32 9.03 2.45
CA ILE A 90 -27.03 9.09 3.11
C ILE A 90 -27.31 9.46 4.56
N ILE A 91 -27.10 8.50 5.47
CA ILE A 91 -27.36 8.69 6.90
C ILE A 91 -26.14 8.20 7.64
N ASN A 92 -25.45 9.11 8.32
CA ASN A 92 -24.16 8.84 8.94
C ASN A 92 -23.17 8.23 7.92
N ASN A 93 -22.24 7.42 8.40
CA ASN A 93 -21.24 6.68 7.63
C ASN A 93 -21.83 5.54 6.76
N LYS A 94 -23.09 5.70 6.31
CA LYS A 94 -23.83 4.72 5.53
C LYS A 94 -24.59 5.40 4.39
N ALA A 95 -24.76 4.67 3.29
CA ALA A 95 -25.63 5.07 2.20
C ALA A 95 -26.40 3.89 1.63
N ILE A 96 -27.61 4.16 1.17
CA ILE A 96 -28.42 3.18 0.45
C ILE A 96 -28.28 3.46 -1.04
N ILE A 97 -27.74 2.49 -1.78
CA ILE A 97 -27.57 2.55 -3.24
C ILE A 97 -28.56 1.58 -3.88
N LYS A 98 -29.25 2.01 -4.93
CA LYS A 98 -30.21 1.21 -5.68
C LYS A 98 -29.87 1.24 -7.17
N ALA A 99 -30.23 0.19 -7.89
CA ALA A 99 -30.22 0.18 -9.34
C ALA A 99 -31.38 1.04 -9.89
N GLN A 100 -31.10 1.87 -10.89
CA GLN A 100 -32.15 2.61 -11.59
C GLN A 100 -33.14 1.64 -12.27
N GLU A 101 -34.41 2.03 -12.34
CA GLU A 101 -35.50 1.17 -12.84
C GLU A 101 -35.30 0.69 -14.27
N ASN A 102 -34.59 1.48 -15.09
CA ASN A 102 -34.28 1.19 -16.49
C ASN A 102 -32.95 0.45 -16.68
N SER A 103 -32.22 0.11 -15.61
CA SER A 103 -30.95 -0.59 -15.74
C SER A 103 -31.16 -2.02 -16.25
N LYS A 104 -30.39 -2.38 -17.27
CA LYS A 104 -30.34 -3.76 -17.81
C LYS A 104 -29.19 -4.57 -17.23
N LYS A 105 -28.23 -3.92 -16.57
CA LYS A 105 -26.99 -4.57 -16.10
C LYS A 105 -27.10 -5.01 -14.64
N ILE A 106 -27.84 -4.26 -13.84
CA ILE A 106 -27.91 -4.45 -12.40
C ILE A 106 -29.35 -4.33 -11.90
N LYS A 107 -29.61 -4.96 -10.75
CA LYS A 107 -30.88 -4.89 -10.02
C LYS A 107 -30.63 -4.83 -8.52
N GLY A 108 -31.66 -4.48 -7.76
CA GLY A 108 -31.65 -4.54 -6.30
C GLY A 108 -31.16 -3.26 -5.62
N GLN A 109 -30.95 -3.38 -4.31
CA GLN A 109 -30.54 -2.31 -3.40
C GLN A 109 -29.54 -2.84 -2.39
N VAL A 110 -28.57 -2.01 -2.00
CA VAL A 110 -27.54 -2.35 -1.03
C VAL A 110 -27.30 -1.18 -0.07
N GLU A 111 -27.21 -1.47 1.23
CA GLU A 111 -26.66 -0.54 2.21
C GLU A 111 -25.13 -0.69 2.20
N VAL A 112 -24.44 0.40 1.87
CA VAL A 112 -22.99 0.48 1.93
C VAL A 112 -22.54 1.29 3.14
N ILE A 113 -21.36 0.95 3.65
CA ILE A 113 -20.70 1.59 4.79
C ILE A 113 -19.42 2.24 4.27
N PHE A 114 -19.12 3.43 4.77
CA PHE A 114 -17.89 4.14 4.45
C PHE A 114 -17.35 4.89 5.66
N ASN A 115 -16.06 5.20 5.66
CA ASN A 115 -15.47 6.04 6.69
C ASN A 115 -15.27 7.47 6.15
N VAL A 116 -15.43 8.47 7.00
CA VAL A 116 -14.98 9.84 6.70
C VAL A 116 -13.74 10.09 7.52
N LYS A 117 -12.64 10.49 6.87
CA LYS A 117 -11.37 10.72 7.55
C LYS A 117 -11.47 11.95 8.44
N GLU A 118 -10.98 11.82 9.66
CA GLU A 118 -10.88 12.90 10.63
C GLU A 118 -9.62 13.73 10.37
N ASP A 119 -9.73 15.06 10.44
CA ASP A 119 -8.58 15.94 10.29
C ASP A 119 -7.77 15.97 11.58
N LEU A 120 -6.46 15.68 11.51
CA LEU A 120 -5.59 15.69 12.68
C LEU A 120 -5.58 17.05 13.39
N ASN A 121 -5.72 18.16 12.66
CA ASN A 121 -5.69 19.50 13.26
C ASN A 121 -6.91 19.79 14.14
N ASP A 122 -8.03 19.15 13.84
CA ASP A 122 -9.31 19.31 14.54
C ASP A 122 -9.46 18.23 15.63
N LEU A 123 -8.96 17.03 15.36
CA LEU A 123 -8.94 15.90 16.28
C LEU A 123 -8.01 16.15 17.48
N ILE A 124 -6.82 16.71 17.23
CA ILE A 124 -5.84 17.03 18.28
C ILE A 124 -6.13 18.42 18.85
N LYS A 125 -6.92 18.42 19.92
CA LYS A 125 -7.39 19.65 20.57
C LYS A 125 -6.25 20.38 21.30
N ASN A 126 -5.45 19.64 22.07
CA ASN A 126 -4.33 20.17 22.82
C ASN A 126 -3.04 20.05 22.01
N LYS A 127 -2.63 21.18 21.42
CA LYS A 127 -1.45 21.29 20.56
C LYS A 127 -0.16 21.60 21.33
N ALA A 128 -0.29 22.10 22.55
CA ALA A 128 0.81 22.31 23.48
C ALA A 128 0.98 21.04 24.34
N LEU A 129 2.03 20.27 24.05
CA LEU A 129 2.29 18.98 24.70
C LEU A 129 2.93 19.14 26.09
N GLY A 130 3.45 20.33 26.40
CA GLY A 130 4.16 20.61 27.65
C GLY A 130 5.62 20.16 27.60
N GLU A 131 6.17 19.81 28.76
CA GLU A 131 7.54 19.31 28.88
C GLU A 131 7.62 17.83 28.50
N ILE A 132 8.62 17.49 27.69
CA ILE A 132 8.96 16.11 27.34
C ILE A 132 10.38 15.85 27.82
N GLU A 133 10.52 14.86 28.68
CA GLU A 133 11.82 14.38 29.15
C GLU A 133 12.50 13.56 28.06
N LEU A 134 13.78 13.85 27.80
CA LEU A 134 14.55 13.08 26.84
C LEU A 134 15.02 11.77 27.49
N SER A 135 14.89 10.68 26.75
CA SER A 135 15.55 9.41 27.10
C SER A 135 17.07 9.47 26.94
N LYS A 136 17.55 10.33 26.03
CA LYS A 136 18.97 10.55 25.73
C LYS A 136 19.58 11.67 26.58
N MET A 137 20.83 11.48 26.99
CA MET A 137 21.57 12.36 27.89
C MET A 137 22.22 13.57 27.20
N HIS A 138 22.43 13.51 25.89
CA HIS A 138 23.04 14.59 25.14
C HIS A 138 22.03 15.71 24.83
N SER A 139 22.44 16.97 25.02
CA SER A 139 21.64 18.19 24.79
C SER A 139 21.12 18.40 23.36
N GLU A 140 21.58 17.64 22.38
CA GLU A 140 21.17 17.73 20.97
C GLU A 140 20.24 16.58 20.56
N ALA A 141 19.90 15.69 21.51
CA ALA A 141 19.07 14.55 21.22
C ALA A 141 17.66 14.97 20.77
N LEU A 142 17.26 14.41 19.64
CA LEU A 142 15.90 14.55 19.12
C LEU A 142 14.94 13.74 19.98
N VAL A 143 13.81 14.34 20.36
CA VAL A 143 12.69 13.62 20.98
C VAL A 143 12.26 12.46 20.07
N SER A 144 12.13 11.27 20.64
CA SER A 144 11.78 10.07 19.87
C SER A 144 10.32 10.11 19.40
N ASN A 145 9.97 9.30 18.41
CA ASN A 145 8.57 9.20 17.95
C ASN A 145 7.67 8.62 19.05
N GLU A 146 8.21 7.77 19.93
CA GLU A 146 7.46 7.18 21.04
C GLU A 146 7.11 8.24 22.08
N ASP A 147 8.10 9.04 22.50
CA ASP A 147 7.89 10.10 23.49
C ASP A 147 6.88 11.13 22.98
N LEU A 148 6.97 11.51 21.69
CA LEU A 148 6.00 12.41 21.06
C LEU A 148 4.60 11.80 21.02
N LEU A 149 4.49 10.52 20.67
CA LEU A 149 3.19 9.84 20.60
C LEU A 149 2.53 9.77 21.97
N ASN A 150 3.30 9.43 23.00
CA ASN A 150 2.82 9.36 24.38
C ASN A 150 2.41 10.75 24.88
N ALA A 151 3.24 11.78 24.67
CA ALA A 151 2.88 13.16 25.03
C ALA A 151 1.60 13.66 24.32
N ILE A 152 1.38 13.28 23.05
CA ILE A 152 0.13 13.59 22.33
C ILE A 152 -1.07 12.93 23.01
N LYS A 153 -0.97 11.64 23.35
CA LYS A 153 -2.05 10.89 24.01
C LYS A 153 -2.35 11.41 25.40
N ASP A 154 -1.32 11.66 26.20
CA ASP A 154 -1.44 12.16 27.57
C ASP A 154 -2.09 13.55 27.65
N LYS A 155 -1.93 14.36 26.61
CA LYS A 155 -2.59 15.68 26.52
C LYS A 155 -3.93 15.65 25.81
N ASN A 156 -4.31 14.55 25.16
CA ASN A 156 -5.56 14.45 24.41
C ASN A 156 -6.29 13.16 24.81
N ASP A 157 -6.90 13.17 26.00
CA ASP A 157 -7.61 12.02 26.54
C ASP A 157 -8.60 11.40 25.56
N GLY A 158 -8.53 10.08 25.41
CA GLY A 158 -9.38 9.32 24.49
C GLY A 158 -8.95 9.36 23.02
N LEU A 159 -7.85 10.04 22.68
CA LEU A 159 -7.30 10.04 21.32
C LEU A 159 -6.66 8.68 20.99
N ILE A 160 -7.22 7.98 20.00
CA ILE A 160 -6.74 6.67 19.55
C ILE A 160 -5.89 6.83 18.28
N ILE A 161 -4.64 7.23 18.44
CA ILE A 161 -3.68 7.40 17.33
C ILE A 161 -2.46 6.49 17.51
N THR A 162 -1.95 5.96 16.40
CA THR A 162 -0.85 4.99 16.37
C THR A 162 0.26 5.43 15.41
N LYS A 163 1.44 4.79 15.45
CA LYS A 163 2.54 5.13 14.52
C LYS A 163 2.22 4.72 13.08
N GLU A 164 1.30 3.79 12.90
CA GLU A 164 0.80 3.30 11.63
C GLU A 164 -0.20 4.28 10.99
N ASP A 165 -0.62 5.31 11.72
CA ASP A 165 -1.57 6.31 11.28
C ASP A 165 -0.91 7.64 10.86
N ILE A 166 0.25 7.96 11.44
CA ILE A 166 0.89 9.27 11.30
C ILE A 166 2.40 9.20 11.04
N ASP A 167 2.86 10.12 10.22
CA ASP A 167 4.28 10.42 10.05
C ASP A 167 4.72 11.47 11.08
N PHE A 168 5.92 11.23 11.62
CA PHE A 168 6.61 12.15 12.50
C PHE A 168 7.89 12.64 11.79
N PRO A 169 7.85 13.79 11.09
CA PRO A 169 9.04 14.37 10.48
C PRO A 169 10.09 14.73 11.54
N LYS A 170 11.38 14.62 11.21
CA LYS A 170 12.48 15.06 12.10
C LYS A 170 12.66 16.58 12.14
N LYS A 171 12.06 17.30 11.20
CA LYS A 171 12.21 18.75 11.02
C LYS A 171 11.71 19.51 12.25
N ASP A 172 12.48 20.52 12.67
CA ASP A 172 12.17 21.49 13.75
C ASP A 172 11.96 20.90 15.16
N ARG A 173 12.14 19.59 15.35
CA ARG A 173 11.97 18.94 16.66
C ARG A 173 12.87 19.53 17.76
N VAL A 174 14.13 19.82 17.43
CA VAL A 174 15.07 20.47 18.37
C VAL A 174 14.59 21.85 18.85
N LYS A 175 13.66 22.50 18.13
CA LYS A 175 13.08 23.79 18.49
C LYS A 175 11.80 23.66 19.32
N GLY A 176 11.43 22.45 19.74
CA GLY A 176 10.20 22.22 20.48
C GLY A 176 8.94 22.33 19.62
N VAL A 177 9.05 22.16 18.29
CA VAL A 177 7.90 22.24 17.37
C VAL A 177 7.95 21.06 16.42
N ILE A 178 6.79 20.46 16.16
CA ILE A 178 6.64 19.43 15.14
C ILE A 178 5.35 19.62 14.35
N THR A 179 5.38 19.34 13.06
CA THR A 179 4.16 19.19 12.25
C THR A 179 4.01 17.74 11.87
N ILE A 180 3.10 17.04 12.52
CA ILE A 180 2.77 15.65 12.18
C ILE A 180 1.77 15.62 11.02
N GLN A 181 1.78 14.53 10.27
CA GLN A 181 0.94 14.36 9.09
C GLN A 181 0.29 12.97 9.09
N ALA A 182 -0.98 12.90 8.69
CA ALA A 182 -1.63 11.61 8.45
C ALA A 182 -0.93 10.87 7.31
N LEU A 183 -0.62 9.59 7.50
CA LEU A 183 -0.04 8.78 6.44
C LEU A 183 -1.01 8.71 5.24
N GLU A 184 -0.47 8.76 4.02
CA GLU A 184 -1.27 8.83 2.80
C GLU A 184 -2.31 7.69 2.69
N LYS A 185 -1.93 6.51 3.17
CA LYS A 185 -2.77 5.30 3.17
C LYS A 185 -3.62 5.14 4.44
N SER A 186 -3.56 6.08 5.39
CA SER A 186 -4.38 5.99 6.61
C SER A 186 -5.86 5.97 6.23
N PRO A 187 -6.64 4.96 6.67
CA PRO A 187 -8.07 4.92 6.42
C PRO A 187 -8.86 5.83 7.37
N LYS A 188 -8.23 6.33 8.44
CA LYS A 188 -8.88 7.04 9.55
C LYS A 188 -8.64 8.54 9.52
N TYR A 189 -7.43 8.97 9.17
CA TYR A 189 -7.00 10.35 9.37
C TYR A 189 -6.55 11.01 8.08
N LYS A 190 -6.65 12.34 8.06
CA LYS A 190 -6.14 13.22 7.01
C LYS A 190 -5.47 14.45 7.62
N GLY A 191 -4.85 15.26 6.77
CA GLY A 191 -4.35 16.57 7.16
C GLY A 191 -3.06 16.52 7.96
N LYS A 192 -2.77 17.65 8.62
CA LYS A 192 -1.53 17.90 9.37
C LYS A 192 -1.85 18.65 10.65
N ALA A 193 -1.16 18.33 11.74
CA ALA A 193 -1.28 19.07 12.99
C ALA A 193 0.08 19.62 13.41
N LYS A 194 0.12 20.93 13.73
CA LYS A 194 1.30 21.58 14.30
C LYS A 194 1.20 21.56 15.82
N LEU A 195 2.23 21.01 16.45
CA LEU A 195 2.33 20.80 17.88
C LEU A 195 3.58 21.50 18.42
N SER A 196 3.52 21.91 19.68
CA SER A 196 4.63 22.50 20.41
C SER A 196 4.90 21.77 21.72
N TYR A 197 6.15 21.73 22.13
CA TYR A 197 6.62 21.14 23.38
C TYR A 197 7.89 21.83 23.85
N GLN A 198 8.24 21.62 25.11
CA GLN A 198 9.50 22.02 25.68
C GLN A 198 10.32 20.77 25.95
N ILE A 199 11.59 20.81 25.59
CA ILE A 199 12.51 19.73 25.90
C ILE A 199 12.98 19.95 27.34
N LYS A 200 12.60 19.06 28.25
CA LYS A 200 13.13 19.09 29.61
C LYS A 200 14.59 18.64 29.54
N LYS A 201 15.50 19.60 29.61
CA LYS A 201 16.93 19.32 29.64
C LYS A 201 17.24 18.57 30.93
N ILE A 202 17.98 17.47 30.82
CA ILE A 202 18.43 16.74 32.00
C ILE A 202 19.40 17.64 32.76
N ASN A 203 19.07 17.90 34.03
CA ASN A 203 19.96 18.59 34.95
C ASN A 203 21.00 17.57 35.43
N LYS A 204 22.26 17.78 35.05
CA LYS A 204 23.35 16.83 35.33
C LYS A 204 23.55 16.67 36.84
N GLU A 205 23.52 17.78 37.57
CA GLU A 205 23.70 17.80 39.02
C GLU A 205 22.57 17.05 39.73
N GLU A 206 21.31 17.28 39.32
CA GLU A 206 20.14 16.57 39.88
C GLU A 206 20.21 15.06 39.60
N PHE A 207 20.63 14.68 38.39
CA PHE A 207 20.78 13.29 38.00
C PHE A 207 21.91 12.56 38.77
N ILE A 208 23.04 13.24 38.98
CA ILE A 208 24.14 12.72 39.82
C ILE A 208 23.63 12.48 41.25
N GLU A 209 22.92 13.44 41.83
CA GLU A 209 22.37 13.33 43.19
C GLU A 209 21.30 12.22 43.29
N GLU A 210 20.46 12.04 42.26
CA GLU A 210 19.51 10.92 42.17
C GLU A 210 20.24 9.57 42.23
N ILE A 211 21.31 9.42 41.45
CA ILE A 211 22.12 8.20 41.43
C ILE A 211 22.83 7.98 42.76
N LYS A 212 23.50 9.00 43.33
CA LYS A 212 24.21 8.87 44.62
C LYS A 212 23.29 8.38 45.73
N LYS A 213 22.05 8.86 45.79
CA LYS A 213 21.04 8.40 46.78
C LYS A 213 20.70 6.91 46.66
N SER A 214 20.79 6.34 45.46
CA SER A 214 20.50 4.92 45.22
C SER A 214 21.59 3.97 45.76
N TYR A 215 22.81 4.48 45.94
CA TYR A 215 23.95 3.74 46.48
C TYR A 215 24.21 4.15 47.92
N ASN A 216 23.35 3.72 48.84
CA ASN A 216 23.59 3.90 50.27
C ASN A 216 24.67 2.88 50.73
N ILE A 217 25.89 3.34 50.98
CA ILE A 217 27.04 2.49 51.30
C ILE A 217 26.82 1.82 52.67
N PRO A 218 26.90 0.47 52.78
CA PRO A 218 26.98 -0.19 54.07
C PRO A 218 28.27 0.20 54.80
N ILE A 219 28.18 0.49 56.09
CA ILE A 219 29.23 1.04 56.96
C ILE A 219 30.54 0.20 57.02
N ASP A 220 30.55 -1.00 56.43
CA ASP A 220 31.65 -1.97 56.52
C ASP A 220 32.49 -2.11 55.22
N SER A 221 32.34 -1.21 54.24
CA SER A 221 33.14 -1.23 53.02
C SER A 221 34.45 -0.45 53.18
N SER A 222 35.55 -0.96 52.60
CA SER A 222 36.87 -0.30 52.60
C SER A 222 36.94 0.95 51.72
N ILE A 223 35.82 1.39 51.15
CA ILE A 223 35.74 2.44 50.14
C ILE A 223 35.16 3.68 50.79
N THR A 224 35.87 4.79 50.66
CA THR A 224 35.39 6.07 51.17
C THR A 224 34.22 6.56 50.33
N LYS A 225 33.29 7.29 50.96
CA LYS A 225 32.20 7.97 50.24
C LYS A 225 32.72 8.86 49.10
N SER A 226 33.88 9.49 49.29
CA SER A 226 34.55 10.31 48.27
C SER A 226 34.93 9.51 47.02
N GLN A 227 35.46 8.30 47.17
CA GLN A 227 35.83 7.44 46.03
C GLN A 227 34.60 6.96 45.25
N LEU A 228 33.49 6.69 45.95
CA LEU A 228 32.23 6.35 45.31
C LEU A 228 31.69 7.54 44.51
N ASP A 229 31.61 8.72 45.14
CA ASP A 229 31.10 9.94 44.51
C ASP A 229 31.93 10.31 43.27
N GLU A 230 33.26 10.24 43.35
CA GLU A 230 34.17 10.48 42.22
C GLU A 230 33.96 9.48 41.08
N THR A 231 33.80 8.19 41.39
CA THR A 231 33.55 7.15 40.38
C THR A 231 32.22 7.40 39.65
N ILE A 232 31.17 7.75 40.39
CA ILE A 232 29.85 8.07 39.82
C ILE A 232 29.95 9.30 38.90
N GLU A 233 30.61 10.37 39.36
CA GLU A 233 30.75 11.61 38.60
C GLU A 233 31.55 11.42 37.31
N ASN A 234 32.64 10.66 37.36
CA ASN A 234 33.49 10.39 36.20
C ASN A 234 32.74 9.59 35.11
N VAL A 235 32.05 8.52 35.49
CA VAL A 235 31.28 7.70 34.55
C VAL A 235 30.15 8.52 33.92
N ILE A 236 29.44 9.33 34.71
CA ILE A 236 28.38 10.20 34.19
C ILE A 236 28.96 11.26 33.25
N ALA A 237 30.11 11.85 33.57
CA ALA A 237 30.76 12.84 32.72
C ALA A 237 31.19 12.28 31.36
N GLU A 238 31.73 11.06 31.35
CA GLU A 238 32.13 10.35 30.13
C GLU A 238 30.91 10.01 29.26
N GLU A 239 29.88 9.42 29.87
CA GLU A 239 28.70 8.95 29.14
C GLU A 239 27.82 10.10 28.61
N ILE A 240 27.69 11.22 29.34
CA ILE A 240 26.96 12.40 28.84
C ILE A 240 27.63 12.98 27.58
N GLY A 241 28.94 12.81 27.42
CA GLY A 241 29.68 13.20 26.21
C GLY A 241 29.38 12.32 25.00
N SER A 242 28.73 11.17 25.18
CA SER A 242 28.41 10.23 24.10
C SER A 242 27.05 10.53 23.46
N PRO A 243 26.97 10.61 22.10
CA PRO A 243 25.74 10.96 21.38
C PRO A 243 24.62 9.90 21.50
N ASP A 244 24.97 8.69 21.89
CA ASP A 244 24.04 7.57 22.03
C ASP A 244 23.70 7.23 23.48
N SER A 245 24.24 7.97 24.44
CA SER A 245 23.99 7.67 25.84
C SER A 245 22.56 8.01 26.26
N THR A 246 21.96 7.07 26.99
CA THR A 246 20.59 7.15 27.53
C THR A 246 20.62 7.08 29.04
N LYS A 247 19.59 7.60 29.72
CA LYS A 247 19.50 7.54 31.20
C LYS A 247 19.75 6.12 31.73
N GLU A 248 19.16 5.12 31.08
CA GLU A 248 19.31 3.71 31.44
C GLU A 248 20.73 3.18 31.24
N LEU A 249 21.38 3.52 30.11
CA LEU A 249 22.77 3.14 29.87
C LEU A 249 23.71 3.74 30.91
N VAL A 250 23.55 5.03 31.23
CA VAL A 250 24.38 5.69 32.26
C VAL A 250 24.20 5.00 33.61
N VAL A 251 22.97 4.73 34.04
CA VAL A 251 22.71 4.02 35.30
C VAL A 251 23.36 2.65 35.30
N LYS A 252 23.30 1.90 34.20
CA LYS A 252 23.93 0.59 34.05
C LYS A 252 25.45 0.69 34.17
N ARG A 253 26.07 1.64 33.47
CA ARG A 253 27.53 1.88 33.51
C ARG A 253 28.01 2.28 34.89
N VAL A 254 27.27 3.16 35.56
CA VAL A 254 27.54 3.51 36.95
C VAL A 254 27.47 2.27 37.84
N LYS A 255 26.44 1.43 37.68
CA LYS A 255 26.32 0.19 38.45
C LYS A 255 27.50 -0.76 38.25
N GLU A 256 27.95 -0.92 37.00
CA GLU A 256 29.13 -1.73 36.65
C GLU A 256 30.39 -1.18 37.32
N ALA A 257 30.65 0.12 37.19
CA ALA A 257 31.82 0.78 37.79
C ALA A 257 31.82 0.73 39.32
N VAL A 258 30.66 0.96 39.95
CA VAL A 258 30.51 0.85 41.41
C VAL A 258 30.69 -0.60 41.88
N THR A 259 30.20 -1.58 41.13
CA THR A 259 30.40 -3.00 41.46
C THR A 259 31.89 -3.37 41.40
N LEU A 260 32.61 -2.90 40.38
CA LEU A 260 34.05 -3.09 40.25
C LEU A 260 34.82 -2.43 41.41
N LEU A 261 34.43 -1.20 41.76
CA LEU A 261 35.00 -0.48 42.90
C LEU A 261 34.82 -1.27 44.20
N LEU A 262 33.63 -1.85 44.43
CA LEU A 262 33.30 -2.66 45.60
C LEU A 262 34.01 -4.03 45.62
N SER A 263 34.33 -4.62 44.46
CA SER A 263 35.03 -5.91 44.38
C SER A 263 36.55 -5.79 44.53
N ASP A 264 37.15 -4.69 44.06
CA ASP A 264 38.60 -4.50 44.01
C ASP A 264 39.13 -3.64 45.17
N SER A 265 38.93 -4.10 46.42
CA SER A 265 39.59 -3.50 47.60
C SER A 265 41.13 -3.64 47.60
N ASN A 266 41.75 -4.15 46.53
CA ASN A 266 43.21 -4.30 46.43
C ASN A 266 43.90 -3.87 45.12
N THR A 267 43.22 -3.34 44.08
CA THR A 267 43.93 -2.91 42.85
C THR A 267 43.10 -1.97 41.98
N LEU A 268 42.94 -0.70 42.38
CA LEU A 268 42.24 0.32 41.58
C LEU A 268 43.14 1.49 41.16
N SER A 269 44.30 1.19 40.56
CA SER A 269 45.09 2.22 39.86
C SER A 269 45.56 1.83 38.47
N GLU A 270 45.27 0.62 37.97
CA GLU A 270 45.84 0.16 36.69
C GLU A 270 44.82 -0.39 35.68
N LYS A 271 43.53 -0.45 36.02
CA LYS A 271 42.51 -1.15 35.20
C LYS A 271 41.35 -0.29 34.73
N ILE A 272 41.55 1.02 34.59
CA ILE A 272 40.61 1.90 33.86
C ILE A 272 41.12 2.16 32.42
N THR A 273 42.39 1.86 32.12
CA THR A 273 43.00 2.08 30.79
C THR A 273 43.10 0.83 29.91
N THR A 274 42.69 -0.36 30.37
CA THR A 274 42.90 -1.63 29.63
C THR A 274 41.62 -2.34 29.19
N SER A 275 40.51 -1.61 29.07
CA SER A 275 39.40 -1.99 28.18
C SER A 275 39.34 -1.14 26.91
N MET A 276 40.40 -0.35 26.67
CA MET A 276 40.53 0.66 25.60
C MET A 276 41.25 0.17 24.33
N SER A 277 41.51 -1.11 24.15
CA SER A 277 42.01 -1.64 22.88
C SER A 277 41.52 -3.06 22.66
N ASN A 278 40.31 -3.16 22.12
CA ASN A 278 39.96 -4.19 21.15
C ASN A 278 39.20 -3.44 20.04
N GLU A 279 39.95 -2.59 19.32
CA GLU A 279 39.77 -2.55 17.88
C GLU A 279 40.07 -3.97 17.41
N GLU A 280 39.02 -4.72 17.07
CA GLU A 280 39.20 -5.88 16.20
C GLU A 280 39.82 -5.34 14.91
N GLU A 281 41.12 -5.57 14.75
CA GLU A 281 41.76 -5.64 13.45
C GLU A 281 40.98 -6.64 12.60
N LEU A 282 40.05 -6.12 11.79
CA LEU A 282 39.53 -6.86 10.65
C LEU A 282 40.69 -7.01 9.66
N PRO A 283 41.08 -8.24 9.28
CA PRO A 283 42.13 -8.42 8.29
C PRO A 283 41.68 -7.86 6.94
N ASN A 284 42.50 -6.94 6.45
CA ASN A 284 42.56 -6.50 5.06
C ASN A 284 42.64 -7.73 4.13
N ASN A 285 41.52 -8.09 3.52
CA ASN A 285 41.50 -8.90 2.31
C ASN A 285 40.81 -8.10 1.20
N SER A 286 41.64 -7.51 0.37
CA SER A 286 41.30 -7.08 -0.98
C SER A 286 40.86 -8.29 -1.81
N GLN A 287 39.55 -8.53 -1.86
CA GLN A 287 38.96 -9.33 -2.93
C GLN A 287 37.82 -8.56 -3.58
N THR A 288 38.18 -8.05 -4.77
CA THR A 288 37.35 -7.75 -5.92
C THR A 288 36.04 -8.55 -5.94
N ILE A 289 34.95 -7.93 -5.50
CA ILE A 289 33.61 -8.45 -5.78
C ILE A 289 33.25 -7.98 -7.19
N LEU A 290 33.51 -8.89 -8.13
CA LEU A 290 32.86 -8.95 -9.42
C LEU A 290 31.35 -8.82 -9.24
N THR A 291 30.78 -7.82 -9.89
CA THR A 291 29.35 -7.68 -10.15
C THR A 291 28.86 -8.90 -10.91
N PRO A 292 27.97 -9.76 -10.36
CA PRO A 292 27.18 -10.66 -11.18
C PRO A 292 25.91 -9.88 -11.55
N LYS A 293 25.93 -9.33 -12.77
CA LYS A 293 24.72 -8.91 -13.47
C LYS A 293 23.85 -10.15 -13.70
N ILE A 294 22.95 -10.43 -12.76
CA ILE A 294 21.89 -11.41 -12.97
C ILE A 294 20.90 -10.76 -13.94
N THR A 295 21.09 -11.15 -15.19
CA THR A 295 20.07 -11.19 -16.23
C THR A 295 19.13 -12.34 -15.87
N ASN A 296 17.83 -12.04 -15.87
CA ASN A 296 16.65 -12.89 -16.07
C ASN A 296 15.51 -12.15 -15.34
N GLU A 297 14.31 -11.99 -15.86
CA GLU A 297 13.61 -12.79 -16.84
C GLU A 297 12.47 -11.91 -17.37
N LYS A 298 12.28 -11.89 -18.69
CA LYS A 298 11.04 -11.38 -19.28
C LYS A 298 9.91 -12.29 -18.81
N THR A 299 9.02 -11.77 -17.98
CA THR A 299 7.69 -12.37 -17.81
C THR A 299 6.79 -11.81 -18.89
N ASP A 300 6.74 -12.51 -20.02
CA ASP A 300 5.70 -12.38 -21.04
C ASP A 300 4.38 -12.90 -20.43
N ASN A 301 3.53 -12.00 -19.94
CA ASN A 301 2.16 -12.31 -19.55
C ASN A 301 1.20 -11.90 -20.68
N ASN A 302 1.11 -12.78 -21.67
CA ASN A 302 -0.12 -13.33 -22.22
C ASN A 302 -1.37 -12.40 -22.26
N GLU A 303 -1.37 -11.40 -23.13
CA GLU A 303 -2.62 -10.88 -23.71
C GLU A 303 -3.03 -11.79 -24.88
N ASN A 304 -3.65 -12.93 -24.59
CA ASN A 304 -4.35 -13.71 -25.62
C ASN A 304 -5.69 -13.02 -25.98
N LYS A 305 -5.60 -11.89 -26.68
CA LYS A 305 -6.75 -11.22 -27.28
C LYS A 305 -7.01 -11.81 -28.65
N ASN A 306 -7.94 -12.76 -28.76
CA ASN A 306 -8.80 -13.07 -29.92
C ASN A 306 -8.22 -13.05 -31.35
N TYR A 307 -6.90 -13.09 -31.56
CA TYR A 307 -6.30 -13.04 -32.90
C TYR A 307 -6.68 -14.26 -33.73
N GLY A 308 -6.84 -15.44 -33.11
CA GLY A 308 -7.34 -16.63 -33.78
C GLY A 308 -8.72 -16.43 -34.40
N PHE A 309 -9.62 -15.73 -33.72
CA PHE A 309 -10.97 -15.45 -34.24
C PHE A 309 -10.94 -14.47 -35.42
N TYR A 310 -10.11 -13.41 -35.34
CA TYR A 310 -9.95 -12.47 -36.45
C TYR A 310 -9.24 -13.08 -37.66
N ILE A 311 -8.28 -13.98 -37.45
CA ILE A 311 -7.62 -14.72 -38.53
C ILE A 311 -8.61 -15.65 -39.24
N VAL A 312 -9.50 -16.30 -38.50
CA VAL A 312 -10.55 -17.15 -39.09
C VAL A 312 -11.55 -16.31 -39.88
N ILE A 313 -12.01 -15.17 -39.35
CA ILE A 313 -12.89 -14.24 -40.07
C ILE A 313 -12.23 -13.69 -41.34
N ALA A 314 -10.98 -13.23 -41.24
CA ALA A 314 -10.21 -12.73 -42.38
C ALA A 314 -10.05 -13.80 -43.46
N SER A 315 -9.81 -15.06 -43.06
CA SER A 315 -9.70 -16.19 -43.98
C SER A 315 -11.02 -16.47 -44.70
N ILE A 316 -12.15 -16.41 -44.00
CA ILE A 316 -13.49 -16.60 -44.60
C ILE A 316 -13.81 -15.47 -45.58
N ILE A 317 -13.47 -14.22 -45.25
CA ILE A 317 -13.66 -13.07 -46.15
C ILE A 317 -12.81 -13.24 -47.41
N PHE A 318 -11.55 -13.66 -47.28
CA PHE A 318 -10.65 -13.84 -48.41
C PHE A 318 -11.13 -14.96 -49.36
N ILE A 319 -11.59 -16.09 -48.81
CA ILE A 319 -12.20 -17.18 -49.58
C ILE A 319 -13.46 -16.71 -50.29
N SER A 320 -14.28 -15.88 -49.64
CA SER A 320 -15.51 -15.35 -50.23
C SER A 320 -15.23 -14.39 -51.40
N ILE A 321 -14.24 -13.51 -51.26
CA ILE A 321 -13.83 -12.56 -52.32
C ILE A 321 -13.25 -13.31 -53.53
N THR A 322 -12.41 -14.32 -53.29
CA THR A 322 -11.83 -15.14 -54.38
C THR A 322 -12.90 -15.93 -55.12
N PHE A 323 -13.88 -16.49 -54.40
CA PHE A 323 -15.01 -17.17 -55.03
C PHE A 323 -15.89 -16.22 -55.86
N LEU A 324 -16.15 -15.01 -55.36
CA LEU A 324 -16.92 -13.99 -56.07
C LEU A 324 -16.20 -13.50 -57.34
N SER A 325 -14.88 -13.35 -57.26
CA SER A 325 -14.03 -12.98 -58.41
C SER A 325 -14.05 -14.07 -59.49
N LEU A 326 -13.98 -15.35 -59.09
CA LEU A 326 -14.05 -16.47 -60.02
C LEU A 326 -15.43 -16.52 -60.73
N LEU A 327 -16.51 -16.31 -59.98
CA LEU A 327 -17.86 -16.18 -60.55
C LEU A 327 -17.94 -15.04 -61.56
N PHE A 328 -17.39 -13.86 -61.24
CA PHE A 328 -17.38 -12.71 -62.14
C PHE A 328 -16.64 -12.99 -63.46
N VAL A 329 -15.49 -13.69 -63.40
CA VAL A 329 -14.75 -14.11 -64.61
C VAL A 329 -15.56 -15.09 -65.46
N ILE A 330 -16.24 -16.06 -64.83
CA ILE A 330 -17.08 -17.03 -65.52
C ILE A 330 -18.28 -16.33 -66.21
N PHE A 331 -18.90 -15.36 -65.54
CA PHE A 331 -19.99 -14.58 -66.12
C PHE A 331 -19.52 -13.66 -67.26
N LYS A 332 -18.37 -12.98 -67.10
CA LYS A 332 -17.80 -12.11 -68.14
C LYS A 332 -17.45 -12.90 -69.41
N LYS A 333 -16.94 -14.12 -69.29
CA LYS A 333 -16.58 -14.96 -70.44
C LYS A 333 -17.81 -15.44 -71.24
N ARG A 334 -18.99 -15.54 -70.61
CA ARG A 334 -20.25 -15.90 -71.29
C ARG A 334 -20.87 -14.76 -72.10
N ASN A 335 -20.67 -13.51 -71.72
CA ASN A 335 -21.19 -12.35 -72.46
C ASN A 335 -20.39 -11.98 -73.72
N ILE A 336 -19.25 -12.64 -73.98
CA ILE A 336 -18.41 -12.39 -75.18
C ILE A 336 -18.67 -13.46 -76.27
N GLN A 337 -19.45 -14.50 -75.97
CA GLN A 337 -19.81 -15.58 -76.90
C GLN A 337 -21.32 -15.67 -77.21
N SER A 338 -22.07 -14.61 -76.87
CA SER A 338 -23.41 -14.31 -77.37
C SER A 338 -23.33 -13.04 -78.17
#